data_AF-A0A926IW98-F1
#
_entry.id   AF-A0A926IW98-F1
#
_cell.length_a   1.000
_cell.length_b   1.000
_cell.length_c   1.000
_cell.angle_alpha   90.00
_cell.angle_beta   90.00
_cell.angle_gamma   90.00
#
_symmetry.space_group_name_H-M   'P 1'
#
loop_
_entity.id
_entity.type
_entity.pdbx_description
1 polymer ?
#
loop_
_entity_poly.entity_id
_entity_poly.type
_entity_poly.pdbx_seq_one_letter_code
_entity_poly.pdbx_strand_id
1 'polypeptide(L)'
;VVHADVCRRRLEAEIPFLATENVLMEAVRRGGDRQELHENLRRHARSSSEKRARDGAPPDLLDRIAEDPSFRLSRAEIDEAARPERLIGRSSEQVEAFVREELDPALASAPESRPSPVRV
;
A
#
# COMPACT_ATOMS: atom_id res chain seq x y z
N VAL A 1 8.60 -16.33 14.01
CA VAL A 1 7.41 -15.61 14.53
C VAL A 1 7.14 -14.40 13.63
N VAL A 2 5.87 -14.04 13.40
CA VAL A 2 5.49 -12.85 12.62
C VAL A 2 5.17 -11.70 13.58
N HIS A 3 5.77 -10.52 13.35
CA HIS A 3 5.51 -9.31 14.13
C HIS A 3 4.60 -8.34 13.37
N ALA A 4 3.29 -8.62 13.41
CA ALA A 4 2.29 -7.90 12.61
C ALA A 4 2.32 -6.38 12.82
N ASP A 5 2.52 -5.89 14.04
CA ASP A 5 2.55 -4.46 14.34
C ASP A 5 3.76 -3.75 13.72
N VAL A 6 4.90 -4.42 13.61
CA VAL A 6 6.09 -3.88 12.94
C VAL A 6 5.84 -3.75 11.44
N CYS A 7 5.19 -4.76 10.84
CA CYS A 7 4.78 -4.72 9.44
C CYS A 7 3.79 -3.58 9.19
N ARG A 8 2.75 -3.47 10.02
CA ARG A 8 1.73 -2.41 9.91
C ARG A 8 2.35 -1.02 9.99
N ARG A 9 3.18 -0.76 11.01
CA ARG A 9 3.85 0.55 11.17
C ARG A 9 4.71 0.94 9.96
N ARG A 10 5.44 -0.02 9.38
CA ARG A 10 6.26 0.23 8.18
C ARG A 10 5.38 0.52 6.97
N LEU A 11 4.28 -0.22 6.83
CA LEU A 11 3.34 -0.04 5.75
C LEU A 11 2.66 1.33 5.82
N GLU A 12 2.11 1.70 6.98
CA GLU A 12 1.48 3.02 7.21
C GLU A 12 2.42 4.19 6.88
N ALA A 13 3.72 4.05 7.16
CA ALA A 13 4.71 5.07 6.86
C ALA A 13 4.99 5.27 5.35
N GLU A 14 4.72 4.28 4.51
CA GLU A 14 5.03 4.31 3.06
C GLU A 14 3.78 4.36 2.18
N ILE A 15 2.64 3.88 2.67
CA ILE A 15 1.34 3.86 1.97
C ILE A 15 0.98 5.21 1.31
N PRO A 16 1.16 6.37 1.96
CA PRO A 16 0.86 7.66 1.34
C PRO A 16 1.53 7.88 -0.03
N PHE A 17 2.75 7.36 -0.22
CA PHE A 17 3.47 7.46 -1.48
C PHE A 17 3.10 6.35 -2.46
N LEU A 18 2.89 5.12 -1.97
CA LEU A 18 2.55 3.97 -2.80
C LEU A 18 1.13 4.07 -3.40
N ALA A 19 0.21 4.73 -2.70
CA ALA A 19 -1.18 4.90 -3.11
C ALA A 19 -1.42 6.10 -4.05
N THR A 20 -0.38 6.83 -4.44
CA THR A 20 -0.50 8.07 -5.21
C THR A 20 -1.28 7.92 -6.51
N GLU A 21 -1.08 6.84 -7.28
CA GLU A 21 -1.85 6.58 -8.51
C GLU A 21 -3.32 6.28 -8.20
N ASN A 22 -3.63 5.52 -7.12
CA ASN A 22 -5.02 5.24 -6.74
C ASN A 22 -5.77 6.55 -6.43
N VAL A 23 -5.14 7.43 -5.67
CA VAL A 23 -5.70 8.75 -5.31
C VAL A 23 -5.83 9.64 -6.54
N LEU A 24 -4.80 9.68 -7.40
CA LEU A 24 -4.84 10.44 -8.66
C LEU A 24 -6.00 9.99 -9.55
N MET A 25 -6.17 8.69 -9.73
CA MET A 25 -7.24 8.15 -10.57
C MET A 25 -8.62 8.45 -9.99
N GLU A 26 -8.76 8.50 -8.67
CA GLU A 26 -10.02 8.86 -8.00
C GLU A 26 -10.36 10.35 -8.20
N ALA A 27 -9.37 11.24 -8.15
CA ALA A 27 -9.54 12.65 -8.49
C ALA A 27 -9.86 12.87 -9.97
N VAL A 28 -9.20 12.15 -10.89
CA VAL A 28 -9.48 12.22 -12.34
C VAL A 28 -10.90 11.76 -12.65
N ARG A 29 -11.41 10.71 -12.00
CA ARG A 29 -12.81 10.26 -12.16
C ARG A 29 -13.85 11.33 -11.79
N ARG A 30 -13.48 12.31 -10.95
CA ARG A 30 -14.32 13.47 -10.58
C ARG A 30 -14.18 14.65 -11.55
N GLY A 31 -13.57 14.42 -12.71
CA GLY A 31 -13.46 15.39 -13.79
C GLY A 31 -12.34 16.41 -13.62
N GLY A 32 -11.29 16.08 -12.86
CA GLY A 32 -10.06 16.86 -12.86
C GLY A 32 -9.16 16.49 -14.04
N ASP A 33 -8.40 17.46 -14.55
CA ASP A 33 -7.42 17.20 -15.60
C ASP A 33 -6.27 16.34 -15.05
N ARG A 34 -5.94 15.24 -15.75
CA ARG A 34 -4.92 14.28 -15.29
C ARG A 34 -3.55 14.93 -15.17
N GLN A 35 -3.19 15.81 -16.09
CA GLN A 35 -1.85 16.39 -16.14
C GLN A 35 -1.66 17.43 -15.04
N GLU A 36 -2.66 18.29 -14.82
CA GLU A 36 -2.66 19.26 -13.73
C GLU A 36 -2.63 18.57 -12.35
N LEU A 37 -3.50 17.57 -12.14
CA LEU A 37 -3.54 16.80 -10.90
C LEU A 37 -2.24 16.06 -10.62
N HIS A 38 -1.62 15.47 -11.64
CA HIS A 38 -0.34 14.78 -11.49
C HIS A 38 0.78 15.74 -11.08
N GLU A 39 0.83 16.96 -11.65
CA GLU A 39 1.83 17.95 -11.23
C GLU A 39 1.58 18.47 -9.80
N ASN A 40 0.32 18.71 -9.41
CA ASN A 40 -0.02 19.05 -8.03
C ASN A 40 0.42 17.95 -7.05
N LEU A 41 0.12 16.70 -7.39
CA LEU A 41 0.50 15.53 -6.60
C LEU A 41 2.02 15.41 -6.48
N ARG A 42 2.76 15.59 -7.57
CA ARG A 42 4.23 15.59 -7.59
C ARG A 42 4.81 16.65 -6.66
N ARG A 43 4.24 17.87 -6.64
CA ARG A 43 4.69 18.96 -5.75
C ARG A 43 4.43 18.61 -4.28
N HIS A 44 3.24 18.11 -3.94
CA HIS A 44 2.91 17.67 -2.59
C HIS A 44 3.79 16.51 -2.11
N ALA A 45 3.99 15.51 -2.96
CA ALA A 45 4.84 14.37 -2.65
C ALA A 45 6.29 14.78 -2.36
N ARG A 46 6.85 15.71 -3.17
CA ARG A 46 8.18 16.25 -2.93
C ARG A 46 8.26 16.98 -1.59
N SER A 47 7.32 17.89 -1.33
CA SER A 47 7.31 18.67 -0.08
C SER A 47 7.17 17.78 1.15
N SER A 48 6.32 16.75 1.08
CA SER A 48 6.14 15.75 2.15
C SER A 48 7.40 14.91 2.37
N SER A 49 8.05 14.46 1.29
CA SER A 49 9.31 13.71 1.36
C SER A 49 10.44 14.54 1.96
N GLU A 50 10.56 15.81 1.59
CA GLU A 50 11.56 16.72 2.15
C GLU A 50 11.33 16.98 3.64
N LYS A 51 10.08 17.17 4.07
CA LYS A 51 9.72 17.31 5.47
C LYS A 51 10.07 16.05 6.27
N ARG A 52 9.70 14.87 5.76
CA ARG A 52 10.07 13.58 6.37
C ARG A 52 11.59 13.46 6.52
N ALA A 53 12.36 13.82 5.50
CA ALA A 53 13.82 13.74 5.53
C ALA A 53 14.46 14.69 6.55
N ARG A 54 13.90 15.90 6.73
CA ARG A 54 14.41 16.88 7.70
C ARG A 54 14.00 16.59 9.14
N ASP A 55 12.73 16.25 9.33
CA ASP A 55 12.11 16.24 10.66
C ASP A 55 11.96 14.83 11.25
N GLY A 56 12.19 13.79 10.45
CA GLY A 56 11.94 12.39 10.83
C GLY A 56 10.47 12.06 11.09
N ALA A 57 9.55 12.97 10.73
CA ALA A 57 8.13 12.85 10.98
C ALA A 57 7.42 11.95 9.93
N PRO A 58 6.27 11.35 10.28
CA PRO A 58 5.42 10.66 9.31
C PRO A 58 5.07 11.57 8.12
N PRO A 59 4.91 11.00 6.91
CA PRO A 59 4.53 11.79 5.75
C PRO A 59 3.13 12.37 5.90
N ASP A 60 3.01 13.65 5.57
CA ASP A 60 1.76 14.44 5.55
C ASP A 60 1.13 14.53 4.14
N LEU A 61 1.52 13.64 3.22
CA LEU A 61 1.10 13.70 1.82
C LEU A 61 -0.43 13.62 1.65
N LEU A 62 -1.09 12.68 2.35
CA LEU A 62 -2.54 12.51 2.21
C LEU A 62 -3.30 13.72 2.78
N ASP A 63 -2.77 14.35 3.84
CA ASP A 63 -3.34 15.58 4.40
C ASP A 63 -3.26 16.73 3.38
N ARG A 64 -2.09 16.92 2.76
CA ARG A 64 -1.88 17.94 1.72
C ARG A 64 -2.82 17.78 0.53
N ILE A 65 -3.08 16.53 0.12
CA ILE A 65 -4.02 16.25 -0.97
C ILE A 65 -5.45 16.56 -0.54
N ALA A 66 -5.84 16.21 0.68
CA ALA A 66 -7.17 16.50 1.22
C ALA A 66 -7.44 18.00 1.37
N GLU A 67 -6.40 18.78 1.66
CA GLU A 67 -6.45 20.24 1.77
C GLU A 67 -6.40 20.96 0.41
N ASP A 68 -6.05 20.27 -0.68
CA ASP A 68 -5.95 20.83 -2.02
C ASP A 68 -7.28 20.68 -2.78
N PRO A 69 -8.03 21.78 -3.02
CA PRO A 69 -9.33 21.72 -3.66
C PRO A 69 -9.30 21.18 -5.10
N SER A 70 -8.13 21.15 -5.76
CA SER A 70 -8.01 20.62 -7.12
C SER A 70 -8.34 19.12 -7.20
N PHE A 71 -8.07 18.36 -6.14
CA PHE A 71 -8.33 16.91 -6.11
C PHE A 71 -9.81 16.57 -5.93
N ARG A 72 -10.60 17.47 -5.32
CA ARG A 72 -12.04 17.27 -5.05
C ARG A 72 -12.33 15.96 -4.31
N LEU A 73 -11.43 15.56 -3.40
CA LEU A 73 -11.56 14.37 -2.57
C LEU A 73 -11.62 14.80 -1.10
N SER A 74 -12.51 14.18 -0.34
CA SER A 74 -12.47 14.22 1.11
C SER A 74 -11.35 13.34 1.66
N ARG A 75 -10.95 13.60 2.90
CA ARG A 75 -9.96 12.76 3.59
C ARG A 75 -10.36 11.28 3.64
N ALA A 76 -11.65 11.00 3.89
CA ALA A 76 -12.16 9.64 3.96
C ALA A 76 -12.05 8.90 2.60
N GLU A 77 -12.30 9.59 1.49
CA GLU A 77 -12.14 9.00 0.15
C GLU A 77 -10.66 8.74 -0.18
N ILE A 78 -9.76 9.62 0.26
CA ILE A 78 -8.32 9.43 0.11
C ILE A 78 -7.85 8.22 0.93
N ASP A 79 -8.29 8.10 2.18
CA ASP A 79 -7.94 6.96 3.04
C ASP A 79 -8.45 5.64 2.44
N GLU A 80 -9.67 5.62 1.88
CA GLU A 80 -10.21 4.46 1.19
C GLU A 80 -9.41 4.09 -0.08
N ALA A 81 -9.00 5.09 -0.87
CA ALA A 81 -8.15 4.87 -2.04
C ALA A 81 -6.74 4.37 -1.66
N ALA A 82 -6.26 4.73 -0.47
CA ALA A 82 -4.95 4.38 0.06
C ALA A 82 -4.93 3.09 0.90
N ARG A 83 -6.06 2.37 0.99
CA ARG A 83 -6.11 1.09 1.71
C ARG A 83 -5.07 0.09 1.19
N PRO A 84 -4.24 -0.51 2.07
CA PRO A 84 -3.19 -1.43 1.64
C PRO A 84 -3.70 -2.64 0.86
N GLU A 85 -4.93 -3.09 1.14
CA GLU A 85 -5.58 -4.21 0.44
C GLU A 85 -5.83 -3.91 -1.04
N ARG A 86 -5.79 -2.64 -1.45
CA ARG A 86 -5.88 -2.23 -2.86
C ARG A 86 -4.54 -2.32 -3.60
N LEU A 87 -3.45 -2.65 -2.89
CA LEU A 87 -2.08 -2.69 -3.39
C LEU A 87 -1.46 -4.10 -3.40
N ILE A 88 -2.22 -5.13 -3.02
CA ILE A 88 -1.71 -6.52 -2.94
C ILE A 88 -1.85 -7.30 -4.25
N GLY A 89 -2.53 -6.74 -5.26
CA GLY A 89 -2.76 -7.41 -6.54
C GLY A 89 -3.50 -8.73 -6.35
N ARG A 90 -2.87 -9.84 -6.78
CA ARG A 90 -3.40 -11.21 -6.67
C ARG A 90 -2.61 -12.06 -5.66
N SER A 91 -1.94 -11.45 -4.70
CA SER A 91 -0.96 -12.16 -3.86
C SER A 91 -1.57 -13.34 -3.12
N SER A 92 -2.77 -13.16 -2.55
CA SER A 92 -3.52 -14.21 -1.85
C SER A 92 -3.84 -15.37 -2.79
N GLU A 93 -4.41 -15.06 -3.94
CA GLU A 93 -4.84 -16.05 -4.93
C GLU A 93 -3.67 -16.80 -5.53
N GLN A 94 -2.53 -16.14 -5.71
CA GLN A 94 -1.28 -16.76 -6.17
C GLN A 94 -0.75 -17.77 -5.16
N VAL A 95 -0.77 -17.44 -3.87
CA VAL A 95 -0.33 -18.36 -2.80
C VAL A 95 -1.29 -19.55 -2.71
N GLU A 96 -2.60 -19.30 -2.71
CA GLU A 96 -3.61 -20.37 -2.67
C GLU A 96 -3.47 -21.33 -3.87
N ALA A 97 -3.32 -20.78 -5.08
CA ALA A 97 -3.12 -21.59 -6.28
C ALA A 97 -1.83 -22.40 -6.20
N PHE A 98 -0.71 -21.79 -5.79
CA PHE A 98 0.57 -22.50 -5.67
C PHE A 98 0.51 -23.63 -4.64
N VAL A 99 -0.08 -23.39 -3.46
CA VAL A 99 -0.19 -24.42 -2.42
C VAL A 99 -0.99 -25.61 -2.96
N ARG A 100 -2.15 -25.35 -3.56
CA ARG A 100 -3.06 -26.41 -4.02
C ARG A 100 -2.55 -27.16 -5.25
N GLU A 101 -1.98 -26.46 -6.21
CA GLU A 101 -1.72 -27.00 -7.56
C GLU A 101 -0.29 -27.53 -7.71
N GLU A 102 0.65 -27.05 -6.90
CA GLU A 102 2.08 -27.40 -7.02
C GLU A 102 2.61 -28.05 -5.73
N LEU A 103 2.40 -27.41 -4.58
CA LEU A 103 2.98 -27.87 -3.32
C LEU A 103 2.33 -29.15 -2.79
N ASP A 104 1.01 -29.18 -2.67
CA ASP A 104 0.27 -30.33 -2.14
C ASP A 104 0.52 -31.60 -2.99
N PRO A 105 0.47 -31.56 -4.34
CA PRO A 105 0.80 -32.72 -5.16
C PRO A 105 2.25 -33.18 -5.02
N ALA A 106 3.21 -32.25 -4.90
CA ALA A 106 4.62 -32.59 -4.73
C ALA A 106 4.91 -33.26 -3.37
N LEU A 107 4.15 -32.90 -2.33
CA LEU A 107 4.28 -33.46 -1.00
C LEU A 107 3.45 -34.73 -0.78
N ALA A 108 2.51 -35.06 -1.67
CA ALA A 108 1.61 -36.20 -1.50
C ALA A 108 2.33 -37.56 -1.36
N SER A 109 3.51 -37.72 -1.95
CA SER A 109 4.35 -38.93 -1.83
C SER A 109 5.49 -38.79 -0.81
N ALA A 110 5.59 -37.66 -0.13
CA ALA A 110 6.64 -37.45 0.87
C ALA A 110 6.32 -38.27 2.14
N PRO A 111 7.31 -38.95 2.74
CA PRO A 111 7.11 -39.60 4.03
C PRO A 111 6.77 -38.55 5.10
N GLU A 112 5.83 -38.87 5.98
CA GLU A 112 5.50 -38.01 7.13
C GLU A 112 6.77 -37.72 7.95
N SER A 113 7.21 -36.47 7.95
CA SER A 113 8.27 -36.01 8.83
C SER A 113 7.66 -35.42 10.09
N ARG A 114 8.17 -35.81 11.27
CA ARG A 114 7.81 -35.12 12.51
C ARG A 114 8.39 -33.71 12.46
N PRO A 115 7.57 -32.66 12.60
CA PRO A 115 8.10 -31.30 12.61
C PRO A 115 9.09 -31.18 13.77
N SER A 116 10.33 -30.81 13.44
CA SER A 116 11.28 -30.38 14.47
C SER A 116 10.75 -29.11 15.11
N PRO A 117 10.88 -28.92 16.43
CA PRO A 117 10.44 -27.68 17.06
C PRO A 117 11.15 -26.51 16.38
N VAL A 118 10.36 -25.57 15.88
CA VAL A 118 10.86 -24.30 15.32
C VAL A 118 11.66 -23.64 16.43
N ARG A 119 12.98 -23.51 16.27
CA ARG A 119 13.80 -22.71 17.19
C ARG A 119 13.40 -21.25 17.00
N VAL A 120 12.74 -20.68 18.00
CA VAL A 120 12.41 -19.25 18.08
C VAL A 120 13.48 -18.56 18.89
#